data_AF-A0A2I0QRF2-F1
#
_entry.id   AF-A0A2I0QRF2-F1
#
_cell.length_a   1.000
_cell.length_b   1.000
_cell.length_c   1.000
_cell.angle_alpha   90.00
_cell.angle_beta   90.00
_cell.angle_gamma   90.00
#
_symmetry.space_group_name_H-M   'P 1'
#
loop_
_entity.id
_entity.type
_entity.pdbx_description
1 polymer ?
#
loop_
_entity_poly.entity_id
_entity_poly.type
_entity_poly.pdbx_seq_one_letter_code
_entity_poly.pdbx_strand_id
1 'polypeptide(L)'
;MKSKLLFWFFFIVLLVWSYYGFKYFFSEIFPSNWNKNIFLSLVAIILFWLIALSLSGYLSEKLTKYSLKKGVLFTATMIAIPISVFSLMYLYEYRERELDVVISPHAEGFESISFYGDYEWRTDEKDNFDELNEFLGQYRVEKMKDDEWNSDVSNEKGIHFNIISNTHLSASIYEERIHLYPEGYFKVLNGPIDIDWVRNYIEEYRP
;
A
#
# COMPACT_ATOMS: atom_id res chain seq x y z
N MET A 1 20.77 30.96 12.48
CA MET A 1 19.41 30.43 12.27
C MET A 1 19.31 29.53 11.03
N LYS A 2 19.68 30.01 9.83
CA LYS A 2 19.58 29.26 8.56
C LYS A 2 20.23 27.86 8.57
N SER A 3 21.46 27.73 9.10
CA SER A 3 22.17 26.44 9.17
C SER A 3 21.43 25.37 10.00
N LYS A 4 20.88 25.76 11.16
CA LYS A 4 20.12 24.83 12.02
C LYS A 4 18.85 24.32 11.32
N LEU A 5 18.15 25.20 10.62
CA LEU A 5 16.92 24.85 9.89
C LEU A 5 17.22 23.87 8.74
N LEU A 6 18.27 24.14 7.95
CA LEU A 6 18.71 23.25 6.88
C LEU A 6 19.15 21.88 7.39
N PHE A 7 19.85 21.85 8.53
CA PHE A 7 20.22 20.59 9.17
C PHE A 7 18.99 19.76 9.50
N TRP A 8 18.00 20.33 10.18
CA TRP A 8 16.78 19.59 10.53
C TRP A 8 15.97 19.16 9.32
N PHE A 9 15.91 19.99 8.27
CA PHE A 9 15.26 19.61 7.01
C PHE A 9 15.91 18.37 6.40
N PHE A 10 17.24 18.38 6.19
CA PHE A 10 17.94 17.23 5.64
C PHE A 10 17.85 16.00 6.54
N PHE A 11 17.87 16.21 7.85
CA PHE A 11 17.77 15.12 8.83
C PHE A 11 16.42 14.42 8.73
N ILE A 12 15.33 15.18 8.70
CA ILE A 12 13.98 14.63 8.55
C ILE A 12 13.84 13.90 7.22
N VAL A 13 14.25 14.53 6.11
CA VAL A 13 14.17 13.91 4.78
C VAL A 13 14.93 12.59 4.76
N LEU A 14 16.19 12.56 5.22
CA LEU A 14 17.00 11.34 5.26
C LEU A 14 16.41 10.26 6.17
N LEU A 15 15.80 10.64 7.30
CA LEU A 15 15.10 9.69 8.16
C LEU A 15 13.88 9.08 7.47
N VAL A 16 13.07 9.87 6.77
CA VAL A 16 11.92 9.33 6.03
C VAL A 16 12.39 8.39 4.92
N TRP A 17 13.43 8.75 4.18
CA TRP A 17 14.03 7.83 3.19
C TRP A 17 14.59 6.57 3.82
N SER A 18 15.20 6.67 5.00
CA SER A 18 15.71 5.51 5.74
C SER A 18 14.56 4.60 6.17
N TYR A 19 13.41 5.15 6.56
CA TYR A 19 12.21 4.38 6.88
C TYR A 19 11.66 3.63 5.66
N TYR A 20 11.55 4.27 4.49
CA TYR A 20 11.14 3.57 3.27
C TYR A 20 12.14 2.48 2.85
N GLY A 21 13.44 2.78 2.95
CA GLY A 21 14.51 1.80 2.73
C GLY A 21 14.44 0.63 3.71
N PHE A 22 14.10 0.89 4.98
CA PHE A 22 13.85 -0.13 5.98
C PHE A 22 12.68 -1.02 5.59
N LYS A 23 11.53 -0.43 5.25
CA LYS A 23 10.33 -1.17 4.85
C LYS A 23 10.63 -2.13 3.70
N TYR A 24 11.31 -1.64 2.67
CA TYR A 24 11.72 -2.44 1.51
C TYR A 24 12.75 -3.51 1.86
N PHE A 25 13.82 -3.15 2.58
CA PHE A 25 14.83 -4.11 3.05
C PHE A 25 14.20 -5.22 3.90
N PHE A 26 13.25 -4.84 4.75
CA PHE A 26 12.59 -5.77 5.65
C PHE A 26 11.63 -6.71 4.93
N SER A 27 10.88 -6.22 3.93
CA SER A 27 10.00 -7.06 3.12
C SER A 27 10.77 -8.06 2.24
N GLU A 28 11.91 -7.66 1.69
CA GLU A 28 12.70 -8.51 0.77
C GLU A 28 13.59 -9.53 1.49
N ILE A 29 14.27 -9.12 2.57
CA ILE A 29 15.33 -9.94 3.18
C ILE A 29 14.81 -10.79 4.35
N PHE A 30 13.73 -10.36 4.99
CA PHE A 30 13.13 -11.09 6.10
C PHE A 30 11.77 -11.67 5.69
N PRO A 31 11.74 -12.86 5.06
CA PRO A 31 10.49 -13.52 4.69
C PRO A 31 9.59 -13.72 5.92
N SER A 32 8.27 -13.82 5.66
CA SER A 32 7.17 -13.83 6.65
C SER A 32 7.35 -14.78 7.87
N ASN A 33 8.24 -15.75 7.77
CA ASN A 33 8.59 -16.71 8.82
C ASN A 33 9.41 -16.14 9.99
N TRP A 34 9.89 -14.88 9.92
CA TRP A 34 10.63 -14.22 11.01
C TRP A 34 9.80 -13.98 12.28
N ASN A 35 8.48 -14.10 12.21
CA ASN A 35 7.58 -13.97 13.36
C ASN A 35 7.81 -15.01 14.47
N LYS A 36 8.63 -16.04 14.22
CA LYS A 36 8.97 -17.07 15.23
C LYS A 36 9.93 -16.60 16.32
N ASN A 37 10.71 -15.54 16.10
CA ASN A 37 11.63 -14.99 17.11
C ASN A 37 11.49 -13.47 17.24
N ILE A 38 10.50 -13.07 18.02
CA ILE A 38 10.17 -11.67 18.32
C ILE A 38 11.38 -10.90 18.87
N PHE A 39 12.20 -11.54 19.72
CA PHE A 39 13.36 -10.89 20.32
C PHE A 39 14.40 -10.47 19.28
N LEU A 40 14.74 -11.37 18.34
CA LEU A 40 15.71 -11.07 17.28
C LEU A 40 15.19 -9.94 16.37
N SER A 41 13.90 -9.94 16.06
CA SER A 41 13.25 -8.91 15.25
C SER A 41 13.33 -7.53 15.93
N LEU A 42 13.06 -7.46 17.23
CA LEU A 42 13.17 -6.21 18.00
C LEU A 42 14.61 -5.69 18.03
N VAL A 43 15.59 -6.57 18.25
CA VAL A 43 17.01 -6.18 18.24
C VAL A 43 17.42 -5.64 16.87
N ALA A 44 17.00 -6.29 15.78
CA ALA A 44 17.29 -5.82 14.42
C ALA A 44 16.68 -4.44 14.14
N ILE A 45 15.42 -4.21 14.54
CA ILE A 45 14.74 -2.91 14.41
C ILE A 45 15.50 -1.82 15.18
N ILE A 46 15.90 -2.09 16.43
CA ILE A 46 16.64 -1.13 17.26
C ILE A 46 17.99 -0.80 16.62
N LEU A 47 18.75 -1.80 16.19
CA LEU A 47 20.04 -1.61 15.53
C LEU A 47 19.91 -0.80 14.24
N PHE A 48 18.90 -1.09 13.43
CA PHE A 48 18.61 -0.32 12.22
C PHE A 48 18.40 1.16 12.55
N TRP A 49 17.55 1.48 13.54
CA TRP A 49 17.27 2.87 13.89
C TRP A 49 18.48 3.60 14.47
N LEU A 50 19.32 2.92 15.26
CA LEU A 50 20.58 3.50 15.75
C LEU A 50 21.52 3.90 14.61
N ILE A 51 21.66 3.04 13.60
CA ILE A 51 22.46 3.30 12.40
C ILE A 51 21.83 4.43 11.58
N ALA A 52 20.52 4.35 11.31
CA ALA A 52 19.80 5.33 10.50
C ALA A 52 19.85 6.75 11.11
N LEU A 53 19.66 6.88 12.43
CA LEU A 53 19.75 8.16 13.14
C LEU A 53 21.17 8.74 13.07
N SER A 54 22.18 7.91 13.34
CA SER A 54 23.58 8.34 13.33
C SER A 54 24.03 8.79 11.93
N LEU A 55 23.70 7.99 10.92
CA LEU A 55 24.04 8.27 9.52
C LEU A 55 23.29 9.51 9.01
N SER A 56 22.00 9.63 9.31
CA SER A 56 21.19 10.79 8.94
C SER A 56 21.76 12.07 9.56
N GLY A 57 22.17 12.03 10.83
CA GLY A 57 22.80 13.16 11.52
C GLY A 57 24.10 13.61 10.84
N TYR A 58 25.01 12.66 10.61
CA TYR A 58 26.28 12.91 9.93
C TYR A 58 26.09 13.49 8.52
N LEU A 59 25.24 12.87 7.70
CA LEU A 59 24.97 13.32 6.34
C LEU A 59 24.30 14.70 6.32
N SER A 60 23.36 14.96 7.23
CA SER A 60 22.68 16.25 7.32
C SER A 60 23.64 17.39 7.61
N GLU A 61 24.63 17.16 8.47
CA GLU A 61 25.68 18.15 8.75
C GLU A 61 26.52 18.45 7.50
N LYS A 62 26.93 17.40 6.78
CA LYS A 62 27.71 17.53 5.53
C LYS A 62 26.91 18.24 4.44
N LEU A 63 25.66 17.85 4.23
CA LEU A 63 24.76 18.45 3.25
C LEU A 63 24.47 19.92 3.57
N THR A 64 24.30 20.26 4.85
CA THR A 64 24.11 21.64 5.30
C THR A 64 25.33 22.50 4.98
N LYS A 65 26.53 22.04 5.38
CA LYS A 65 27.79 22.75 5.09
C LYS A 65 28.00 22.93 3.59
N TYR A 66 27.74 21.87 2.81
CA TYR A 66 27.89 21.91 1.36
C TYR A 66 26.88 22.86 0.69
N SER A 67 25.62 22.83 1.12
CA SER A 67 24.55 23.68 0.57
C SER A 67 24.82 25.16 0.82
N LEU A 68 25.25 25.50 2.04
CA LEU A 68 25.64 26.87 2.38
C LEU A 68 26.84 27.36 1.56
N LYS A 69 27.80 26.47 1.24
CA LYS A 69 28.96 26.80 0.42
C LYS A 69 28.60 27.02 -1.05
N LYS A 70 27.66 26.23 -1.59
CA LYS A 70 27.26 26.29 -3.01
C LYS A 70 26.25 27.40 -3.33
N GLY A 71 25.53 27.89 -2.32
CA GLY A 71 24.62 29.03 -2.44
C GLY A 71 23.16 28.63 -2.58
N VAL A 72 22.32 29.65 -2.83
CA VAL A 72 20.86 29.54 -2.70
C VAL A 72 20.24 28.60 -3.73
N LEU A 73 20.68 28.66 -4.99
CA LEU A 73 20.12 27.81 -6.06
C LEU A 73 20.29 26.31 -5.75
N PHE A 74 21.50 25.90 -5.36
CA PHE A 74 21.76 24.51 -4.99
C PHE A 74 20.92 24.07 -3.77
N THR A 75 20.81 24.95 -2.77
CA THR A 75 20.00 24.69 -1.58
C THR A 75 18.53 24.50 -1.94
N ALA A 76 17.99 25.36 -2.80
CA ALA A 76 16.61 25.27 -3.27
C ALA A 76 16.35 23.96 -4.04
N THR A 77 17.25 23.55 -4.94
CA THR A 77 17.13 22.28 -5.66
C THR A 77 17.10 21.08 -4.71
N MET A 78 17.99 21.05 -3.72
CA MET A 78 18.05 19.96 -2.74
C MET A 78 16.80 19.86 -1.87
N ILE A 79 16.10 20.97 -1.63
CA ILE A 79 14.81 21.01 -0.93
C ILE A 79 13.67 20.60 -1.86
N ALA A 80 13.69 21.08 -3.11
CA ALA A 80 12.63 20.83 -4.08
C ALA A 80 12.51 19.36 -4.46
N ILE A 81 13.62 18.64 -4.66
CA ILE A 81 13.61 17.23 -5.07
C ILE A 81 12.77 16.34 -4.12
N PRO A 82 13.04 16.26 -2.81
CA PRO A 82 12.27 15.40 -1.93
C PRO A 82 10.81 15.84 -1.85
N ILE A 83 10.51 17.15 -1.82
CA ILE A 83 9.14 17.66 -1.83
C ILE A 83 8.40 17.16 -3.09
N SER A 84 9.00 17.32 -4.27
CA SER A 84 8.42 16.86 -5.52
C SER A 84 8.19 15.35 -5.53
N VAL A 85 9.15 14.55 -5.02
CA VAL A 85 8.98 13.09 -4.93
C VAL A 85 7.80 12.74 -4.00
N PHE A 86 7.72 13.35 -2.81
CA PHE A 86 6.59 13.13 -1.90
C PHE A 86 5.26 13.55 -2.52
N SER A 87 5.21 14.71 -3.19
CA SER A 87 4.00 15.16 -3.87
C SER A 87 3.59 14.21 -4.98
N LEU A 88 4.53 13.71 -5.79
CA LEU A 88 4.24 12.73 -6.84
C LEU A 88 3.79 11.39 -6.26
N MET A 89 4.39 10.92 -5.17
CA MET A 89 3.95 9.70 -4.48
C MET A 89 2.53 9.85 -3.92
N TYR A 90 2.23 10.98 -3.29
CA TYR A 90 0.90 11.28 -2.77
C TYR A 90 -0.13 11.35 -3.89
N LEU A 91 0.15 12.11 -4.96
CA LEU A 91 -0.72 12.17 -6.13
C LEU A 91 -0.89 10.81 -6.79
N TYR A 92 0.17 10.00 -6.84
CA TYR A 92 0.09 8.65 -7.36
C TYR A 92 -0.86 7.81 -6.50
N GLU A 93 -0.67 7.78 -5.18
CA GLU A 93 -1.45 6.94 -4.26
C GLU A 93 -2.96 7.25 -4.28
N TYR A 94 -3.35 8.51 -4.39
CA TYR A 94 -4.75 8.97 -4.37
C TYR A 94 -5.31 9.31 -5.76
N ARG A 95 -4.68 8.84 -6.85
CA ARG A 95 -5.27 8.99 -8.19
C ARG A 95 -6.34 7.92 -8.44
N GLU A 96 -7.27 8.25 -9.31
CA GLU A 96 -8.18 7.29 -9.93
C GLU A 96 -7.42 6.19 -10.70
N ARG A 97 -7.80 4.93 -10.49
CA ARG A 97 -7.26 3.75 -11.17
C ARG A 97 -8.36 2.73 -11.45
N GLU A 98 -8.09 1.79 -12.35
CA GLU A 98 -8.93 0.61 -12.54
C GLU A 98 -8.74 -0.34 -11.36
N LEU A 99 -9.81 -0.99 -10.92
CA LEU A 99 -9.76 -1.87 -9.74
C LEU A 99 -8.91 -3.12 -9.97
N ASP A 100 -8.87 -3.65 -11.20
CA ASP A 100 -7.99 -4.76 -11.58
C ASP A 100 -6.50 -4.39 -11.41
N VAL A 101 -6.09 -3.14 -11.66
CA VAL A 101 -4.72 -2.68 -11.45
C VAL A 101 -4.34 -2.72 -9.96
N VAL A 102 -5.32 -2.64 -9.06
CA VAL A 102 -5.12 -2.74 -7.61
C VAL A 102 -5.11 -4.20 -7.15
N ILE A 103 -5.96 -5.06 -7.73
CA ILE A 103 -6.10 -6.46 -7.34
C ILE A 103 -5.04 -7.35 -7.99
N SER A 104 -4.77 -7.19 -9.28
CA SER A 104 -3.91 -8.07 -10.09
C SER A 104 -2.49 -8.28 -9.55
N PRO A 105 -1.80 -7.29 -8.95
CA PRO A 105 -0.50 -7.53 -8.32
C PRO A 105 -0.54 -8.63 -7.25
N HIS A 106 -1.70 -8.82 -6.61
CA HIS A 106 -1.90 -9.87 -5.60
C HIS A 106 -2.25 -11.24 -6.18
N ALA A 107 -2.38 -11.36 -7.50
CA ALA A 107 -2.61 -12.64 -8.16
C ALA A 107 -1.30 -13.25 -8.73
N GLU A 108 -0.14 -12.64 -8.48
CA GLU A 108 1.14 -13.23 -8.88
C GLU A 108 1.38 -14.53 -8.10
N GLY A 109 1.52 -15.65 -8.82
CA GLY A 109 1.58 -16.98 -8.19
C GLY A 109 0.22 -17.42 -7.62
N PHE A 110 -0.88 -17.04 -8.27
CA PHE A 110 -2.25 -17.47 -7.91
C PHE A 110 -2.32 -18.97 -7.58
N GLU A 111 -2.83 -19.28 -6.39
CA GLU A 111 -3.10 -20.64 -5.93
C GLU A 111 -4.61 -20.93 -5.87
N SER A 112 -5.40 -20.00 -5.33
CA SER A 112 -6.86 -20.13 -5.29
C SER A 112 -7.55 -18.82 -4.88
N ILE A 113 -8.85 -18.73 -5.16
CA ILE A 113 -9.75 -17.72 -4.60
C ILE A 113 -10.78 -18.40 -3.71
N SER A 114 -11.08 -17.80 -2.57
CA SER A 114 -12.11 -18.28 -1.64
C SER A 114 -13.07 -17.17 -1.25
N PHE A 115 -14.35 -17.40 -1.45
CA PHE A 115 -15.46 -16.56 -1.04
C PHE A 115 -15.97 -16.99 0.34
N TYR A 116 -16.42 -16.03 1.15
CA TYR A 116 -16.89 -16.26 2.51
C TYR A 116 -18.20 -15.52 2.80
N GLY A 117 -18.88 -15.91 3.87
CA GLY A 117 -20.18 -15.35 4.26
C GLY A 117 -21.32 -16.20 3.72
N ASP A 118 -22.33 -15.57 3.13
CA ASP A 118 -23.50 -16.29 2.61
C ASP A 118 -23.18 -17.17 1.38
N TYR A 119 -22.02 -16.95 0.76
CA TYR A 119 -21.58 -17.57 -0.49
C TYR A 119 -20.23 -18.29 -0.32
N GLU A 120 -20.13 -19.18 0.68
CA GLU A 120 -18.91 -19.96 0.89
C GLU A 120 -18.61 -20.88 -0.30
N TRP A 121 -17.54 -20.56 -1.02
CA TRP A 121 -17.05 -21.31 -2.17
C TRP A 121 -15.55 -21.07 -2.34
N ARG A 122 -14.82 -22.05 -2.87
CA ARG A 122 -13.39 -21.93 -3.17
C ARG A 122 -13.09 -22.62 -4.49
N THR A 123 -12.27 -22.00 -5.31
CA THR A 123 -11.77 -22.57 -6.55
C THR A 123 -10.29 -22.25 -6.74
N ASP A 124 -9.55 -23.19 -7.32
CA ASP A 124 -8.16 -23.05 -7.78
C ASP A 124 -8.09 -22.87 -9.31
N GLU A 125 -9.24 -22.81 -9.99
CA GLU A 125 -9.32 -22.52 -11.41
C GLU A 125 -9.02 -21.05 -11.67
N LYS A 126 -7.91 -20.78 -12.36
CA LYS A 126 -7.46 -19.42 -12.66
C LYS A 126 -8.46 -18.65 -13.54
N ASP A 127 -9.14 -19.34 -14.45
CA ASP A 127 -10.11 -18.71 -15.36
C ASP A 127 -11.26 -18.05 -14.58
N ASN A 128 -11.68 -18.65 -13.45
CA ASN A 128 -12.67 -18.07 -12.55
C ASN A 128 -12.18 -16.73 -11.96
N PHE A 129 -10.93 -16.70 -11.49
CA PHE A 129 -10.35 -15.44 -11.01
C PHE A 129 -10.23 -14.39 -12.12
N ASP A 130 -9.80 -14.80 -13.32
CA ASP A 130 -9.60 -13.87 -14.44
C ASP A 130 -10.93 -13.25 -14.90
N GLU A 131 -12.03 -14.01 -14.93
CA GLU A 131 -13.39 -13.50 -15.23
C GLU A 131 -13.86 -12.49 -14.17
N LEU A 132 -13.72 -12.83 -12.88
CA LEU A 132 -14.06 -11.89 -11.81
C LEU A 132 -13.22 -10.62 -11.89
N ASN A 133 -11.92 -10.75 -12.13
CA ASN A 133 -11.00 -9.61 -12.22
C ASN A 133 -11.31 -8.74 -13.44
N GLU A 134 -11.70 -9.33 -14.57
CA GLU A 134 -12.16 -8.61 -15.76
C GLU A 134 -13.43 -7.79 -15.47
N PHE A 135 -14.42 -8.40 -14.79
CA PHE A 135 -15.62 -7.68 -14.35
C PHE A 135 -15.27 -6.53 -13.40
N LEU A 136 -14.45 -6.79 -12.38
CA LEU A 136 -14.04 -5.78 -11.41
C LEU A 136 -13.20 -4.66 -12.07
N GLY A 137 -12.39 -4.98 -13.08
CA GLY A 137 -11.57 -4.02 -13.82
C GLY A 137 -12.35 -2.91 -14.53
N GLN A 138 -13.66 -3.09 -14.73
CA GLN A 138 -14.52 -2.06 -15.28
C GLN A 138 -14.74 -0.88 -14.32
N TYR A 139 -14.49 -1.08 -13.02
CA TYR A 139 -14.71 -0.05 -12.00
C TYR A 139 -13.46 0.80 -11.76
N ARG A 140 -13.67 2.11 -11.70
CA ARG A 140 -12.67 3.12 -11.35
C ARG A 140 -12.74 3.36 -9.86
N VAL A 141 -11.60 3.31 -9.20
CA VAL A 141 -11.46 3.46 -7.75
C VAL A 141 -10.44 4.52 -7.38
N GLU A 142 -10.66 5.16 -6.24
CA GLU A 142 -9.72 6.09 -5.61
C GLU A 142 -9.52 5.67 -4.15
N LYS A 143 -8.27 5.67 -3.68
CA LYS A 143 -7.95 5.31 -2.30
C LYS A 143 -8.55 6.35 -1.34
N MET A 144 -9.22 5.88 -0.30
CA MET A 144 -9.76 6.68 0.78
C MET A 144 -8.75 6.81 1.91
N LYS A 145 -8.85 7.90 2.66
CA LYS A 145 -8.18 8.00 3.96
C LYS A 145 -8.92 7.16 4.99
N ASP A 146 -8.21 6.74 6.03
CA ASP A 146 -8.79 5.93 7.10
C ASP A 146 -9.95 6.65 7.82
N ASP A 147 -9.93 7.98 7.92
CA ASP A 147 -10.97 8.79 8.55
C ASP A 147 -12.21 9.00 7.66
N GLU A 148 -12.11 8.67 6.37
CA GLU A 148 -13.24 8.69 5.43
C GLU A 148 -14.01 7.36 5.46
N TRP A 149 -13.43 6.29 6.01
CA TRP A 149 -14.05 4.97 6.10
C TRP A 149 -14.97 4.84 7.33
N ASN A 150 -16.26 4.56 7.10
CA ASN A 150 -17.17 4.17 8.16
C ASN A 150 -17.13 2.64 8.37
N SER A 151 -16.68 2.16 9.53
CA SER A 151 -16.64 0.72 9.81
C SER A 151 -18.01 0.05 9.91
N ASP A 152 -19.10 0.81 10.06
CA ASP A 152 -20.45 0.27 10.00
C ASP A 152 -20.86 0.04 8.54
N VAL A 153 -20.85 -1.23 8.15
CA VAL A 153 -21.24 -1.77 6.85
C VAL A 153 -22.49 -2.65 6.96
N SER A 154 -23.17 -2.66 8.11
CA SER A 154 -24.24 -3.62 8.42
C SER A 154 -25.46 -3.54 7.51
N ASN A 155 -25.68 -2.38 6.88
CA ASN A 155 -26.79 -2.14 5.95
C ASN A 155 -26.38 -2.24 4.47
N GLU A 156 -25.12 -2.59 4.19
CA GLU A 156 -24.61 -2.65 2.82
C GLU A 156 -24.61 -4.08 2.29
N LYS A 157 -24.94 -4.21 1.00
CA LYS A 157 -24.72 -5.45 0.27
C LYS A 157 -23.26 -5.52 -0.12
N GLY A 158 -22.60 -6.61 0.23
CA GLY A 158 -21.22 -6.84 -0.14
C GLY A 158 -20.87 -8.31 -0.30
N ILE A 159 -19.67 -8.54 -0.80
CA ILE A 159 -19.07 -9.85 -1.00
C ILE A 159 -17.65 -9.82 -0.46
N HIS A 160 -17.25 -10.94 0.14
CA HIS A 160 -15.95 -11.11 0.74
C HIS A 160 -15.23 -12.26 0.06
N PHE A 161 -13.99 -12.01 -0.37
CA PHE A 161 -13.14 -13.07 -0.89
C PHE A 161 -11.67 -12.87 -0.52
N ASN A 162 -10.92 -13.97 -0.51
CA ASN A 162 -9.49 -13.97 -0.36
C ASN A 162 -8.84 -14.50 -1.63
N ILE A 163 -7.77 -13.84 -2.06
CA ILE A 163 -6.84 -14.38 -3.04
C ILE A 163 -5.67 -14.99 -2.27
N ILE A 164 -5.43 -16.28 -2.52
CA ILE A 164 -4.30 -17.02 -2.00
C ILE A 164 -3.27 -17.11 -3.12
N SER A 165 -2.11 -16.51 -2.90
CA SER A 165 -1.00 -16.40 -3.85
C SER A 165 0.29 -16.11 -3.07
N ASN A 166 1.37 -15.69 -3.76
CA ASN A 166 2.58 -15.20 -3.12
C ASN A 166 2.31 -14.02 -2.15
N THR A 167 1.29 -13.22 -2.45
CA THR A 167 0.88 -12.06 -1.65
C THR A 167 -0.62 -12.16 -1.38
N HIS A 168 -0.97 -12.56 -0.15
CA HIS A 168 -2.37 -12.71 0.25
C HIS A 168 -3.12 -11.37 0.20
N LEU A 169 -4.30 -11.38 -0.43
CA LEU A 169 -5.23 -10.26 -0.46
C LEU A 169 -6.57 -10.71 0.13
N SER A 170 -7.10 -9.94 1.06
CA SER A 170 -8.50 -10.06 1.51
C SER A 170 -9.31 -8.89 0.98
N ALA A 171 -10.38 -9.16 0.25
CA ALA A 171 -11.26 -8.16 -0.31
C ALA A 171 -12.63 -8.21 0.37
N SER A 172 -13.15 -7.04 0.73
CA SER A 172 -14.55 -6.80 1.07
C SER A 172 -15.08 -5.74 0.11
N ILE A 173 -15.93 -6.16 -0.83
CA ILE A 173 -16.45 -5.32 -1.90
C ILE A 173 -17.90 -5.00 -1.59
N TYR A 174 -18.24 -3.71 -1.56
CA TYR A 174 -19.59 -3.18 -1.47
C TYR A 174 -19.90 -2.36 -2.72
N GLU A 175 -21.15 -1.94 -2.89
CA GLU A 175 -21.58 -1.19 -4.07
C GLU A 175 -20.74 0.07 -4.31
N GLU A 176 -20.52 0.90 -3.28
CA GLU A 176 -19.86 2.20 -3.45
C GLU A 176 -18.42 2.25 -2.88
N ARG A 177 -17.98 1.19 -2.20
CA ARG A 177 -16.73 1.19 -1.46
C ARG A 177 -16.14 -0.19 -1.31
N ILE A 178 -14.81 -0.24 -1.15
CA ILE A 178 -14.06 -1.48 -1.14
C ILE A 178 -13.01 -1.39 -0.03
N HIS A 179 -12.85 -2.48 0.71
CA HIS A 179 -11.72 -2.67 1.61
C HIS A 179 -10.85 -3.82 1.07
N LEU A 180 -9.61 -3.51 0.71
CA LEU A 180 -8.61 -4.47 0.27
C LEU A 180 -7.50 -4.52 1.31
N TYR A 181 -7.31 -5.63 2.00
CA TYR A 181 -6.21 -5.78 2.96
C TYR A 181 -5.04 -6.51 2.29
N PRO A 182 -3.82 -5.93 2.25
CA PRO A 182 -3.35 -4.78 3.04
C PRO A 182 -3.37 -3.39 2.31
N GLU A 183 -3.96 -3.27 1.13
CA GLU A 183 -3.90 -2.06 0.30
C GLU A 183 -4.58 -0.81 0.89
N GLY A 184 -5.70 -1.00 1.61
CA GLY A 184 -6.49 0.04 2.26
C GLY A 184 -7.94 0.11 1.78
N TYR A 185 -8.56 1.26 2.01
CA TYR A 185 -9.95 1.54 1.65
C TYR A 185 -10.03 2.29 0.32
N PHE A 186 -11.06 2.03 -0.46
CA PHE A 186 -11.28 2.63 -1.77
C PHE A 186 -12.75 3.01 -1.93
N LYS A 187 -13.01 4.11 -2.63
CA LYS A 187 -14.34 4.49 -3.11
C LYS A 187 -14.44 4.19 -4.60
N VAL A 188 -15.63 3.82 -5.06
CA VAL A 188 -15.93 3.58 -6.47
C VAL A 188 -16.39 4.89 -7.11
N LEU A 189 -15.87 5.22 -8.29
CA LEU A 189 -16.04 6.54 -8.92
C LEU A 189 -17.02 6.55 -10.09
N ASN A 190 -17.13 5.44 -10.82
CA ASN A 190 -17.86 5.36 -12.09
C ASN A 190 -19.19 4.60 -12.00
N GLY A 191 -19.75 4.45 -10.80
CA GLY A 191 -21.04 3.81 -10.53
C GLY A 191 -20.95 2.70 -9.48
N PRO A 192 -22.08 2.28 -8.89
CA PRO A 192 -22.08 1.19 -7.92
C PRO A 192 -21.67 -0.13 -8.57
N ILE A 193 -20.91 -0.94 -7.84
CA ILE A 193 -20.59 -2.30 -8.25
C ILE A 193 -21.86 -3.15 -8.27
N ASP A 194 -22.10 -3.85 -9.37
CA ASP A 194 -23.20 -4.81 -9.47
C ASP A 194 -22.89 -6.06 -8.62
N ILE A 195 -23.24 -5.97 -7.33
CA ILE A 195 -23.06 -7.06 -6.36
C ILE A 195 -23.91 -8.28 -6.76
N ASP A 196 -25.05 -8.08 -7.42
CA ASP A 196 -25.90 -9.19 -7.83
C ASP A 196 -25.30 -9.97 -9.00
N TRP A 197 -24.55 -9.31 -9.90
CA TRP A 197 -23.72 -10.00 -10.91
C TRP A 197 -22.71 -10.95 -10.24
N VAL A 198 -21.96 -10.46 -9.24
CA VAL A 198 -20.94 -11.28 -8.56
C VAL A 198 -21.58 -12.44 -7.79
N ARG A 199 -22.76 -12.25 -7.19
CA ARG A 199 -23.52 -13.35 -6.57
C ARG A 199 -23.94 -14.41 -7.58
N ASN A 200 -24.49 -13.99 -8.72
CA ASN A 200 -24.90 -14.91 -9.78
C ASN A 200 -23.70 -15.68 -10.33
N TYR A 201 -22.57 -15.00 -10.53
CA TYR A 201 -21.30 -15.60 -10.89
C TYR A 201 -20.87 -16.69 -9.88
N ILE A 202 -20.90 -16.39 -8.57
CA ILE A 202 -20.56 -17.40 -7.55
C ILE A 202 -21.52 -18.60 -7.61
N GLU A 203 -22.83 -18.37 -7.73
CA GLU A 203 -23.82 -19.45 -7.79
C GLU A 203 -23.73 -20.30 -9.07
N GLU A 204 -23.30 -19.72 -10.20
CA GLU A 204 -23.12 -20.46 -11.46
C GLU A 204 -21.94 -21.45 -11.40
N TYR A 205 -20.84 -21.03 -10.78
CA TYR A 205 -19.62 -21.84 -10.68
C TYR A 205 -19.52 -22.65 -9.38
N ARG A 206 -20.44 -22.44 -8.43
CA ARG A 206 -20.53 -23.24 -7.21
C ARG A 206 -21.05 -24.65 -7.54
N PRO A 207 -20.31 -25.72 -7.18
CA PRO A 207 -20.73 -27.10 -7.41
C PRO A 207 -21.87 -27.55 -6.50
#